data_AF-A0A7S0KHG2-F1
#
_entry.id   AF-A0A7S0KHG2-F1
#
_cell.length_a   1.000
_cell.length_b   1.000
_cell.length_c   1.000
_cell.angle_alpha   90.00
_cell.angle_beta   90.00
_cell.angle_gamma   90.00
#
_symmetry.space_group_name_H-M   'P 1'
#
loop_
_entity.id
_entity.type
_entity.pdbx_description
1 polymer ?
#
loop_
_entity_poly.entity_id
_entity_poly.type
_entity_poly.pdbx_seq_one_letter_code
_entity_poly.pdbx_strand_id
1 'polypeptide(L)'
;TTTTTTTTTTTKPLPASAPREAEVTSYVKDFGRHPKYADGQQTRPLCRGYVHFLVLVLAAAARVAGYDAWLPARARLFVQCTLLSYLCSVCLHMVPWKTRLGYDVSLALDFVGISWGFTSHTVLWSGGMKTFSALGAATTFACMCAMQVAAFTQKSKNVISFMRRRRLTLIGLNIVFLAVIETTAIEDSKLMLTVQILSKIIAPLYFMACTRYDAKHNAIFEIAGVWGPHENWHVLILIVHLLQLKALIDQNS
;
A
#
# COMPACT_ATOMS: atom_id res chain seq x y z
N THR A 1 53.22 35.16 44.67
CA THR A 1 53.13 33.71 44.41
C THR A 1 51.93 33.47 43.52
N THR A 2 52.17 33.13 42.27
CA THR A 2 51.16 33.03 41.20
C THR A 2 50.78 31.55 41.06
N THR A 3 49.51 31.20 41.27
CA THR A 3 49.03 29.82 41.12
C THR A 3 48.17 29.71 39.87
N THR A 4 48.79 29.20 38.81
CA THR A 4 48.18 28.92 37.50
C THR A 4 47.28 27.69 37.60
N THR A 5 45.99 27.83 37.28
CA THR A 5 45.04 26.71 37.23
C THR A 5 44.97 26.18 35.79
N THR A 6 45.50 24.99 35.56
CA THR A 6 45.45 24.31 34.26
C THR A 6 44.06 23.72 34.05
N THR A 7 43.32 24.24 33.06
CA THR A 7 42.03 23.68 32.64
C THR A 7 42.28 22.63 31.57
N THR A 8 42.11 21.34 31.92
CA THR A 8 42.28 20.24 30.95
C THR A 8 40.95 19.97 30.24
N THR A 9 40.78 20.57 29.06
CA THR A 9 39.63 20.32 28.18
C THR A 9 39.74 18.92 27.58
N THR A 10 38.90 17.98 28.03
CA THR A 10 38.80 16.64 27.43
C THR A 10 37.91 16.73 26.18
N THR A 11 38.53 16.82 25.00
CA THR A 11 37.82 16.62 23.73
C THR A 11 37.41 15.16 23.61
N LYS A 12 36.11 14.87 23.68
CA LYS A 12 35.56 13.58 23.27
C LYS A 12 35.84 13.36 21.77
N PRO A 13 36.35 12.20 21.35
CA PRO A 13 36.43 11.87 19.92
C PRO A 13 35.00 11.74 19.37
N LEU A 14 34.75 12.34 18.20
CA LEU A 14 33.58 12.04 17.39
C LEU A 14 33.59 10.53 17.05
N PRO A 15 32.46 9.81 17.15
CA PRO A 15 32.43 8.40 16.80
C PRO A 15 32.71 8.24 15.31
N ALA A 16 33.64 7.34 14.99
CA ALA A 16 34.00 6.98 13.63
C ALA A 16 32.73 6.59 12.85
N SER A 17 32.51 7.24 11.71
CA SER A 17 31.44 6.88 10.78
C SER A 17 31.60 5.42 10.37
N ALA A 18 30.63 4.58 10.71
CA ALA A 18 30.61 3.18 10.28
C ALA A 18 30.74 3.08 8.75
N PRO A 19 31.45 2.07 8.20
CA PRO A 19 31.69 1.96 6.78
C PRO A 19 30.36 1.72 6.03
N ARG A 20 30.11 2.53 4.99
CA ARG A 20 28.90 2.52 4.13
C ARG A 20 28.46 1.13 3.65
N GLU A 21 29.38 0.16 3.52
CA GLU A 21 29.07 -1.20 3.04
C GLU A 21 28.26 -2.05 4.03
N ALA A 22 28.46 -1.88 5.34
CA ALA A 22 27.69 -2.56 6.37
C ALA A 22 26.23 -2.06 6.43
N GLU A 23 26.04 -0.79 6.09
CA GLU A 23 24.73 -0.16 5.95
C GLU A 23 23.95 -0.82 4.79
N VAL A 24 24.55 -0.89 3.59
CA VAL A 24 23.95 -1.48 2.37
C VAL A 24 23.50 -2.94 2.56
N THR A 25 24.28 -3.75 3.29
CA THR A 25 23.93 -5.15 3.54
C THR A 25 22.81 -5.33 4.57
N SER A 26 22.68 -4.44 5.55
CA SER A 26 21.50 -4.41 6.44
C SER A 26 20.25 -3.98 5.67
N TYR A 27 20.36 -3.04 4.71
CA TYR A 27 19.23 -2.46 3.98
C TYR A 27 18.50 -3.44 3.05
N VAL A 28 19.19 -4.47 2.54
CA VAL A 28 18.56 -5.55 1.75
C VAL A 28 17.95 -6.60 2.67
N LYS A 29 18.56 -6.88 3.82
CA LYS A 29 18.07 -7.87 4.79
C LYS A 29 16.87 -7.37 5.60
N ASP A 30 16.85 -6.09 5.95
CA ASP A 30 15.85 -5.41 6.76
C ASP A 30 14.88 -4.56 5.94
N PHE A 31 14.68 -4.94 4.68
CA PHE A 31 13.74 -4.27 3.77
C PHE A 31 12.37 -4.07 4.45
N GLY A 32 12.09 -2.80 4.78
CA GLY A 32 10.93 -2.27 5.49
C GLY A 32 10.72 -2.76 6.93
N ARG A 33 11.74 -3.27 7.61
CA ARG A 33 11.75 -3.42 9.09
C ARG A 33 12.17 -2.08 9.67
N HIS A 34 11.22 -1.15 9.80
CA HIS A 34 11.49 -0.01 10.67
C HIS A 34 11.25 -0.45 12.13
N PRO A 35 12.18 -0.19 13.06
CA PRO A 35 11.98 -0.45 14.50
C PRO A 35 10.66 0.17 15.00
N LYS A 36 10.36 1.42 14.59
CA LYS A 36 9.09 2.11 14.89
C LYS A 36 7.79 1.39 14.47
N TYR A 37 7.85 0.49 13.47
CA TYR A 37 6.71 -0.35 13.07
C TYR A 37 6.60 -1.64 13.90
N ALA A 38 7.71 -2.06 14.52
CA ALA A 38 7.80 -3.28 15.31
C ALA A 38 7.58 -3.03 16.82
N ASP A 39 7.87 -1.82 17.31
CA ASP A 39 7.80 -1.42 18.72
C ASP A 39 6.49 -0.68 19.09
N GLY A 40 5.63 -0.35 18.13
CA GLY A 40 4.36 0.33 18.36
C GLY A 40 4.48 1.82 18.73
N GLN A 41 5.65 2.44 18.56
CA GLN A 41 5.91 3.84 18.95
C GLN A 41 5.64 4.87 17.85
N GLN A 42 5.09 4.47 16.70
CA GLN A 42 4.73 5.43 15.66
C GLN A 42 3.54 6.28 16.10
N THR A 43 3.74 7.61 16.21
CA THR A 43 2.66 8.58 16.23
C THR A 43 1.88 8.44 14.92
N ARG A 44 0.63 7.99 14.99
CA ARG A 44 -0.24 7.88 13.81
C ARG A 44 -0.60 9.28 13.32
N PRO A 45 -0.44 9.61 12.02
CA PRO A 45 -0.98 10.83 11.45
C PRO A 45 -2.50 10.91 11.65
N LEU A 46 -3.04 12.10 11.93
CA LEU A 46 -4.48 12.31 12.11
C LEU A 46 -5.29 11.88 10.89
N CYS A 47 -4.79 12.14 9.69
CA CYS A 47 -5.50 11.87 8.44
C CYS A 47 -5.23 10.45 7.88
N ARG A 48 -4.74 9.51 8.69
CA ARG A 48 -4.38 8.17 8.20
C ARG A 48 -5.60 7.41 7.64
N GLY A 49 -5.56 7.02 6.37
CA GLY A 49 -6.65 6.32 5.68
C GLY A 49 -7.84 7.19 5.27
N TYR A 50 -7.74 8.53 5.40
CA TYR A 50 -8.86 9.42 5.10
C TYR A 50 -9.27 9.38 3.63
N VAL A 51 -8.32 9.18 2.71
CA VAL A 51 -8.59 9.05 1.28
C VAL A 51 -9.58 7.93 1.01
N HIS A 52 -9.34 6.74 1.58
CA HIS A 52 -10.20 5.58 1.40
C HIS A 52 -11.60 5.80 1.99
N PHE A 53 -11.67 6.42 3.17
CA PHE A 53 -12.94 6.72 3.82
C PHE A 53 -13.76 7.76 3.06
N LEU A 54 -13.13 8.84 2.62
CA LEU A 54 -13.78 9.86 1.81
C LEU A 54 -14.38 9.24 0.55
N VAL A 55 -13.62 8.39 -0.15
CA VAL A 55 -14.11 7.71 -1.37
C VAL A 55 -15.28 6.77 -1.07
N LEU A 56 -15.24 6.04 0.05
CA LEU A 56 -16.37 5.20 0.47
C LEU A 56 -17.63 6.03 0.73
N VAL A 57 -17.52 7.15 1.46
CA VAL A 57 -18.64 8.05 1.75
C VAL A 57 -19.19 8.67 0.47
N LEU A 58 -18.32 9.18 -0.39
CA LEU A 58 -18.73 9.78 -1.67
C LEU A 58 -19.42 8.77 -2.58
N ALA A 59 -18.89 7.54 -2.68
CA ALA A 59 -19.49 6.51 -3.51
C ALA A 59 -20.83 6.01 -2.94
N ALA A 60 -20.95 5.91 -1.62
CA ALA A 60 -22.22 5.58 -0.96
C ALA A 60 -23.26 6.69 -1.19
N ALA A 61 -22.88 7.96 -1.02
CA ALA A 61 -23.74 9.10 -1.28
C ALA A 61 -24.17 9.16 -2.76
N ALA A 62 -23.24 8.95 -3.69
CA ALA A 62 -23.53 8.92 -5.12
C ALA A 62 -24.51 7.79 -5.48
N ARG A 63 -24.40 6.64 -4.82
CA ARG A 63 -25.34 5.52 -4.99
C ARG A 63 -26.73 5.82 -4.44
N VAL A 64 -26.82 6.44 -3.26
CA VAL A 64 -28.10 6.89 -2.70
C VAL A 64 -28.77 7.94 -3.60
N ALA A 65 -27.98 8.82 -4.21
CA ALA A 65 -28.46 9.81 -5.18
C ALA A 65 -28.78 9.23 -6.57
N GLY A 66 -28.54 7.93 -6.80
CA GLY A 66 -28.83 7.24 -8.06
C GLY A 66 -27.81 7.48 -9.19
N TYR A 67 -26.67 8.12 -8.90
CA TYR A 67 -25.63 8.38 -9.91
C TYR A 67 -24.91 7.09 -10.39
N ASP A 68 -24.97 6.00 -9.62
CA ASP A 68 -24.40 4.72 -10.05
C ASP A 68 -25.16 4.10 -11.23
N ALA A 69 -26.44 4.47 -11.41
CA ALA A 69 -27.26 4.05 -12.54
C ALA A 69 -26.74 4.58 -13.88
N TRP A 70 -26.02 5.70 -13.87
CA TRP A 70 -25.47 6.35 -15.07
C TRP A 70 -24.18 5.68 -15.57
N LEU A 71 -23.55 4.85 -14.74
CA LEU A 71 -22.33 4.15 -15.12
C LEU A 71 -22.64 2.86 -15.90
N PRO A 72 -21.85 2.54 -16.95
CA PRO A 72 -21.87 1.23 -17.59
C PRO A 72 -21.67 0.11 -16.57
N ALA A 73 -22.25 -1.07 -16.84
CA ALA A 73 -22.24 -2.18 -15.88
C ALA A 73 -20.82 -2.59 -15.43
N ARG A 74 -19.85 -2.61 -16.36
CA ARG A 74 -18.44 -2.93 -16.05
C ARG A 74 -17.80 -1.86 -15.15
N ALA A 75 -18.07 -0.58 -15.41
CA ALA A 75 -17.60 0.53 -14.58
C ALA A 75 -18.21 0.47 -13.16
N ARG A 76 -19.51 0.14 -13.05
CA ARG A 76 -20.17 -0.05 -11.75
C ARG A 76 -19.55 -1.20 -10.96
N LEU A 77 -19.27 -2.32 -11.62
CA LEU A 77 -18.61 -3.47 -10.98
C LEU A 77 -17.17 -3.12 -10.55
N PHE A 78 -16.42 -2.39 -11.38
CA PHE A 78 -15.11 -1.87 -11.02
C PHE A 78 -15.15 -1.04 -9.74
N VAL A 79 -16.09 -0.08 -9.65
CA VAL A 79 -16.26 0.75 -8.45
C VAL A 79 -16.54 -0.13 -7.23
N GLN A 80 -17.47 -1.09 -7.32
CA GLN A 80 -17.79 -2.00 -6.21
C GLN A 80 -16.57 -2.80 -5.73
N CYS A 81 -15.81 -3.36 -6.66
CA CYS A 81 -14.59 -4.11 -6.35
C CYS A 81 -13.54 -3.23 -5.65
N THR A 82 -13.35 -2.00 -6.14
CA THR A 82 -12.43 -1.02 -5.56
C THR A 82 -12.87 -0.56 -4.16
N LEU A 83 -14.17 -0.32 -3.95
CA LEU A 83 -14.70 0.06 -2.65
C LEU A 83 -14.50 -1.04 -1.60
N LEU A 84 -14.59 -2.32 -1.97
CA LEU A 84 -14.30 -3.41 -1.05
C LEU A 84 -12.83 -3.38 -0.57
N SER A 85 -11.88 -3.11 -1.48
CA SER A 85 -10.48 -2.92 -1.11
C SER A 85 -10.30 -1.73 -0.15
N TYR A 86 -10.98 -0.62 -0.40
CA TYR A 86 -10.93 0.57 0.44
C TYR A 86 -11.55 0.33 1.83
N LEU A 87 -12.64 -0.44 1.91
CA LEU A 87 -13.26 -0.81 3.18
C LEU A 87 -12.30 -1.60 4.06
N CYS A 88 -11.63 -2.62 3.50
CA CYS A 88 -10.61 -3.38 4.23
C CYS A 88 -9.48 -2.48 4.74
N SER A 89 -9.09 -1.49 3.95
CA SER A 89 -8.02 -0.56 4.28
C SER A 89 -8.41 0.46 5.36
N VAL A 90 -9.63 0.98 5.32
CA VAL A 90 -10.18 1.86 6.37
C VAL A 90 -10.16 1.18 7.73
N CYS A 91 -10.49 -0.11 7.81
CA CYS A 91 -10.43 -0.89 9.05
C CYS A 91 -9.04 -0.82 9.69
N LEU A 92 -7.96 -0.91 8.92
CA LEU A 92 -6.59 -0.82 9.46
C LEU A 92 -6.21 0.61 9.85
N HIS A 93 -6.50 1.55 8.96
CA HIS A 93 -5.89 2.88 9.02
C HIS A 93 -6.63 3.87 9.93
N MET A 94 -7.97 3.82 9.93
CA MET A 94 -8.76 4.78 10.72
C MET A 94 -9.05 4.30 12.13
N VAL A 95 -9.20 2.99 12.35
CA VAL A 95 -9.53 2.48 13.68
C VAL A 95 -8.28 2.46 14.57
N PRO A 96 -8.30 3.12 15.74
CA PRO A 96 -7.19 3.09 16.69
C PRO A 96 -7.25 1.80 17.52
N TRP A 97 -6.86 0.68 16.92
CA TRP A 97 -6.90 -0.62 17.58
C TRP A 97 -6.08 -0.65 18.87
N LYS A 98 -6.76 -0.85 20.00
CA LYS A 98 -6.13 -0.93 21.34
C LYS A 98 -5.49 -2.29 21.62
N THR A 99 -5.90 -3.32 20.89
CA THR A 99 -5.41 -4.69 21.06
C THR A 99 -4.52 -5.09 19.88
N ARG A 100 -3.45 -5.83 20.16
CA ARG A 100 -2.59 -6.45 19.12
C ARG A 100 -3.39 -7.33 18.15
N LEU A 101 -4.31 -8.14 18.67
CA LEU A 101 -5.15 -9.00 17.84
C LEU A 101 -6.00 -8.19 16.85
N GLY A 102 -6.71 -7.16 17.32
CA GLY A 102 -7.50 -6.28 16.43
C GLY A 102 -6.65 -5.61 15.35
N TYR A 103 -5.45 -5.14 15.69
CA TYR A 103 -4.51 -4.60 14.71
C TYR A 103 -4.08 -5.65 13.69
N ASP A 104 -3.66 -6.84 14.13
CA ASP A 104 -3.22 -7.92 13.25
C ASP A 104 -4.36 -8.41 12.32
N VAL A 105 -5.60 -8.50 12.81
CA VAL A 105 -6.79 -8.81 12.00
C VAL A 105 -7.02 -7.74 10.95
N SER A 106 -7.01 -6.46 11.34
CA SER A 106 -7.20 -5.36 10.38
C SER A 106 -6.10 -5.29 9.33
N LEU A 107 -4.85 -5.62 9.71
CA LEU A 107 -3.71 -5.67 8.80
C LEU A 107 -3.81 -6.84 7.82
N ALA A 108 -4.27 -8.00 8.28
CA ALA A 108 -4.56 -9.13 7.41
C ALA A 108 -5.66 -8.78 6.40
N LEU A 109 -6.72 -8.11 6.85
CA LEU A 109 -7.80 -7.64 5.97
C LEU A 109 -7.29 -6.65 4.93
N ASP A 110 -6.43 -5.70 5.29
CA ASP A 110 -5.84 -4.75 4.34
C ASP A 110 -5.01 -5.47 3.26
N PHE A 111 -4.17 -6.45 3.62
CA PHE A 111 -3.44 -7.25 2.63
C PHE A 111 -4.36 -8.07 1.71
N VAL A 112 -5.43 -8.63 2.26
CA VAL A 112 -6.46 -9.33 1.46
C VAL A 112 -7.18 -8.34 0.54
N GLY A 113 -7.52 -7.15 1.03
CA GLY A 113 -8.16 -6.08 0.26
C GLY A 113 -7.30 -5.59 -0.90
N ILE A 114 -5.99 -5.43 -0.70
CA ILE A 114 -5.04 -5.09 -1.76
C ILE A 114 -5.00 -6.20 -2.83
N SER A 115 -4.83 -7.46 -2.42
CA SER A 115 -4.78 -8.59 -3.36
C SER A 115 -6.11 -8.81 -4.09
N TRP A 116 -7.24 -8.56 -3.40
CA TRP A 116 -8.57 -8.53 -4.00
C TRP A 116 -8.69 -7.45 -5.08
N GLY A 117 -8.21 -6.23 -4.82
CA GLY A 117 -8.26 -5.13 -5.78
C GLY A 117 -7.59 -5.51 -7.09
N PHE A 118 -6.34 -5.97 -7.03
CA PHE A 118 -5.63 -6.45 -8.21
C PHE A 118 -6.35 -7.60 -8.92
N THR A 119 -6.79 -8.60 -8.16
CA THR A 119 -7.43 -9.80 -8.71
C THR A 119 -8.74 -9.47 -9.39
N SER A 120 -9.63 -8.76 -8.70
CA SER A 120 -10.95 -8.39 -9.21
C SER A 120 -10.84 -7.50 -10.46
N HIS A 121 -9.90 -6.54 -10.48
CA HIS A 121 -9.63 -5.74 -11.67
C HIS A 121 -9.11 -6.59 -12.82
N THR A 122 -8.17 -7.51 -12.56
CA THR A 122 -7.62 -8.41 -13.59
C THR A 122 -8.74 -9.24 -14.23
N VAL A 123 -9.60 -9.85 -13.41
CA VAL A 123 -10.74 -10.67 -13.85
C VAL A 123 -11.78 -9.85 -14.59
N LEU A 124 -12.05 -8.62 -14.13
CA LEU A 124 -13.01 -7.72 -14.76
C LEU A 124 -12.56 -7.31 -16.16
N TRP A 125 -11.31 -6.85 -16.28
CA TRP A 125 -10.72 -6.43 -17.55
C TRP A 125 -10.60 -7.60 -18.53
N SER A 126 -10.30 -8.81 -18.06
CA SER A 126 -10.26 -10.01 -18.90
C SER A 126 -11.64 -10.56 -19.30
N GLY A 127 -12.74 -9.98 -18.80
CA GLY A 127 -14.09 -10.48 -19.07
C GLY A 127 -14.38 -11.84 -18.43
N GLY A 128 -13.75 -12.13 -17.28
CA GLY A 128 -13.88 -13.36 -16.51
C GLY A 128 -12.60 -14.18 -16.40
N MET A 129 -12.73 -15.38 -15.83
CA MET A 129 -11.63 -16.33 -15.51
C MET A 129 -11.12 -17.12 -16.73
N LYS A 130 -10.85 -16.43 -17.85
CA LYS A 130 -10.55 -17.07 -19.14
C LYS A 130 -9.07 -17.03 -19.52
N THR A 131 -8.31 -16.13 -18.92
CA THR A 131 -6.89 -15.91 -19.25
C THR A 131 -5.99 -16.49 -18.17
N PHE A 132 -4.75 -16.81 -18.56
CA PHE A 132 -3.71 -17.23 -17.60
C PHE A 132 -3.51 -16.18 -16.51
N SER A 133 -3.51 -14.88 -16.86
CA SER A 133 -3.36 -13.80 -15.89
C SER A 133 -4.52 -13.74 -14.89
N ALA A 134 -5.76 -13.94 -15.32
CA ALA A 134 -6.92 -13.97 -14.43
C ALA A 134 -6.87 -15.16 -13.44
N LEU A 135 -6.54 -16.35 -13.96
CA LEU A 135 -6.34 -17.55 -13.14
C LEU A 135 -5.17 -17.39 -12.15
N GLY A 136 -4.06 -16.84 -12.62
CA GLY A 136 -2.88 -16.54 -11.81
C GLY A 136 -3.17 -15.53 -10.70
N ALA A 137 -3.93 -14.48 -11.01
CA ALA A 137 -4.33 -13.48 -10.03
C ALA A 137 -5.24 -14.09 -8.95
N ALA A 138 -6.26 -14.88 -9.32
CA ALA A 138 -7.14 -15.55 -8.37
C ALA A 138 -6.38 -16.57 -7.49
N THR A 139 -5.45 -17.32 -8.07
CA THR A 139 -4.58 -18.24 -7.32
C THR A 139 -3.71 -17.48 -6.32
N THR A 140 -3.15 -16.35 -6.74
CA THR A 140 -2.35 -15.47 -5.89
C THR A 140 -3.18 -14.92 -4.72
N PHE A 141 -4.43 -14.54 -4.98
CA PHE A 141 -5.37 -14.12 -3.95
C PHE A 141 -5.72 -15.24 -2.96
N ALA A 142 -6.00 -16.45 -3.45
CA ALA A 142 -6.24 -17.60 -2.60
C ALA A 142 -5.03 -17.90 -1.68
N CYS A 143 -3.81 -17.84 -2.24
CA CYS A 143 -2.57 -17.95 -1.48
C CYS A 143 -2.41 -16.83 -0.44
N MET A 144 -2.81 -15.60 -0.77
CA MET A 144 -2.81 -14.48 0.19
C MET A 144 -3.72 -14.77 1.37
N CYS A 145 -4.96 -15.19 1.12
CA CYS A 145 -5.93 -15.55 2.16
C CYS A 145 -5.41 -16.70 3.04
N ALA A 146 -4.92 -17.78 2.43
CA ALA A 146 -4.38 -18.93 3.15
C ALA A 146 -3.17 -18.53 4.03
N MET A 147 -2.30 -17.65 3.52
CA MET A 147 -1.16 -17.13 4.28
C MET A 147 -1.60 -16.26 5.47
N GLN A 148 -2.66 -15.45 5.34
CA GLN A 148 -3.18 -14.70 6.48
C GLN A 148 -3.75 -15.64 7.55
N VAL A 149 -4.53 -16.66 7.16
CA VAL A 149 -5.02 -17.68 8.10
C VAL A 149 -3.87 -18.39 8.81
N ALA A 150 -2.84 -18.80 8.06
CA ALA A 150 -1.65 -19.44 8.62
C ALA A 150 -0.86 -18.52 9.57
N ALA A 151 -0.91 -17.19 9.36
CA ALA A 151 -0.28 -16.25 10.28
C ALA A 151 -0.94 -16.30 11.68
N PHE A 152 -2.27 -16.43 11.74
CA PHE A 152 -3.00 -16.51 13.01
C PHE A 152 -2.86 -17.85 13.73
N THR A 153 -2.50 -18.93 13.03
CA THR A 153 -2.23 -20.23 13.67
C THR A 153 -0.83 -20.29 14.29
N GLN A 154 0.08 -19.40 13.89
CA GLN A 154 1.44 -19.30 14.44
C GLN A 154 1.47 -18.36 15.65
N LYS A 155 1.21 -18.89 16.85
CA LYS A 155 1.10 -18.15 18.14
C LYS A 155 2.26 -17.19 18.48
N SER A 156 3.44 -17.32 17.84
CA SER A 156 4.65 -16.55 18.17
C SER A 156 5.01 -15.43 17.19
N LYS A 157 4.29 -15.25 16.07
CA LYS A 157 4.67 -14.28 15.02
C LYS A 157 3.59 -13.23 14.77
N ASN A 158 4.00 -11.97 14.60
CA ASN A 158 3.12 -10.89 14.13
C ASN A 158 2.77 -11.10 12.66
N VAL A 159 1.54 -10.75 12.26
CA VAL A 159 1.09 -10.82 10.86
C VAL A 159 2.01 -9.98 9.95
N ILE A 160 2.46 -8.82 10.44
CA ILE A 160 3.34 -7.92 9.70
C ILE A 160 4.68 -8.59 9.32
N SER A 161 5.24 -9.43 10.18
CA SER A 161 6.55 -10.06 9.97
C SER A 161 6.43 -11.46 9.38
N PHE A 162 5.27 -12.12 9.55
CA PHE A 162 5.01 -13.45 9.04
C PHE A 162 5.14 -13.48 7.51
N MET A 163 6.09 -14.30 7.03
CA MET A 163 6.32 -14.60 5.61
C MET A 163 6.36 -13.37 4.69
N ARG A 164 6.82 -12.22 5.21
CA ARG A 164 6.79 -10.92 4.52
C ARG A 164 7.26 -10.97 3.06
N ARG A 165 8.39 -11.65 2.81
CA ARG A 165 8.94 -11.77 1.45
C ARG A 165 7.94 -12.43 0.51
N ARG A 166 7.31 -13.54 0.94
CA ARG A 166 6.30 -14.23 0.13
C ARG A 166 5.07 -13.35 -0.09
N ARG A 167 4.64 -12.59 0.91
CA ARG A 167 3.54 -11.63 0.77
C ARG A 167 3.83 -10.56 -0.29
N LEU A 168 5.02 -9.97 -0.26
CA LEU A 168 5.44 -9.00 -1.26
C LEU A 168 5.54 -9.65 -2.65
N THR A 169 6.01 -10.89 -2.75
CA THR A 169 6.01 -11.65 -4.00
C THR A 169 4.59 -11.85 -4.55
N LEU A 170 3.64 -12.25 -3.70
CA LEU A 170 2.23 -12.42 -4.12
C LEU A 170 1.64 -11.08 -4.63
N ILE A 171 1.84 -9.99 -3.90
CA ILE A 171 1.39 -8.66 -4.36
C ILE A 171 2.07 -8.28 -5.68
N GLY A 172 3.37 -8.54 -5.83
CA GLY A 172 4.11 -8.32 -7.07
C GLY A 172 3.57 -9.13 -8.25
N LEU A 173 3.23 -10.40 -8.04
CA LEU A 173 2.59 -11.23 -9.06
C LEU A 173 1.22 -10.67 -9.47
N ASN A 174 0.41 -10.24 -8.50
CA ASN A 174 -0.86 -9.58 -8.77
C ASN A 174 -0.70 -8.29 -9.61
N ILE A 175 0.32 -7.48 -9.32
CA ILE A 175 0.68 -6.29 -10.10
C ILE A 175 1.01 -6.66 -11.55
N VAL A 176 1.82 -7.72 -11.76
CA VAL A 176 2.21 -8.20 -13.09
C VAL A 176 1.02 -8.74 -13.87
N PHE A 177 0.17 -9.57 -13.25
CA PHE A 177 -1.02 -10.11 -13.92
C PHE A 177 -1.97 -9.00 -14.38
N LEU A 178 -2.20 -7.99 -13.52
CA LEU A 178 -3.01 -6.85 -13.88
C LEU A 178 -2.34 -6.04 -15.02
N ALA A 179 -1.02 -5.82 -14.95
CA ALA A 179 -0.28 -5.08 -15.98
C ALA A 179 -0.44 -5.72 -17.37
N VAL A 180 -0.33 -7.05 -17.45
CA VAL A 180 -0.50 -7.80 -18.71
C VAL A 180 -1.90 -7.58 -19.28
N ILE A 181 -2.94 -7.68 -18.44
CA ILE A 181 -4.32 -7.52 -18.90
C ILE A 181 -4.63 -6.07 -19.28
N GLU A 182 -4.18 -5.09 -18.49
CA GLU A 182 -4.41 -3.67 -18.80
C GLU A 182 -3.72 -3.23 -20.09
N THR A 183 -2.55 -3.78 -20.40
CA THR A 183 -1.82 -3.49 -21.65
C THR A 183 -2.62 -3.91 -22.88
N THR A 184 -3.43 -4.97 -22.77
CA THR A 184 -4.22 -5.48 -23.90
C THR A 184 -5.67 -5.01 -23.87
N ALA A 185 -6.19 -4.61 -22.70
CA ALA A 185 -7.60 -4.26 -22.51
C ALA A 185 -7.90 -2.76 -22.56
N ILE A 186 -6.93 -1.89 -22.23
CA ILE A 186 -7.11 -0.43 -22.31
C ILE A 186 -6.79 0.03 -23.74
N GLU A 187 -7.79 0.55 -24.44
CA GLU A 187 -7.69 0.90 -25.87
C GLU A 187 -6.90 2.20 -26.12
N ASP A 188 -7.10 3.22 -25.28
CA ASP A 188 -6.33 4.45 -25.37
C ASP A 188 -4.89 4.20 -24.91
N SER A 189 -3.95 4.22 -25.86
CA SER A 189 -2.54 3.96 -25.60
C SER A 189 -1.88 4.96 -24.65
N LYS A 190 -2.31 6.24 -24.66
CA LYS A 190 -1.76 7.26 -23.74
C LYS A 190 -2.27 7.00 -22.33
N LEU A 191 -3.55 6.70 -22.18
CA LEU A 191 -4.16 6.37 -20.89
C LEU A 191 -3.57 5.06 -20.34
N MET A 192 -3.45 4.03 -21.17
CA MET A 192 -2.81 2.76 -20.84
C MET A 192 -1.39 3.00 -20.33
N LEU A 193 -0.54 3.70 -21.09
CA LEU A 193 0.84 3.97 -20.69
C LEU A 193 0.90 4.75 -19.37
N THR A 194 0.00 5.73 -19.19
CA THR A 194 -0.09 6.50 -17.94
C THR A 194 -0.46 5.61 -16.75
N VAL A 195 -1.46 4.73 -16.90
CA VAL A 195 -1.85 3.75 -15.88
C VAL A 195 -0.71 2.80 -15.56
N GLN A 196 0.01 2.29 -16.57
CA GLN A 196 1.15 1.39 -16.35
C GLN A 196 2.28 2.08 -15.59
N ILE A 197 2.69 3.28 -16.01
CA ILE A 197 3.77 4.03 -15.36
C ILE A 197 3.38 4.37 -13.92
N LEU A 198 2.19 4.93 -13.70
CA LEU A 198 1.76 5.32 -12.36
C LEU A 198 1.59 4.11 -11.43
N SER A 199 0.91 3.06 -11.89
CA SER A 199 0.52 1.95 -11.02
C SER A 199 1.57 0.86 -10.84
N LYS A 200 2.45 0.65 -11.83
CA LYS A 200 3.43 -0.46 -11.82
C LYS A 200 4.86 0.00 -11.54
N ILE A 201 5.15 1.29 -11.76
CA ILE A 201 6.49 1.85 -11.54
C ILE A 201 6.43 2.87 -10.39
N ILE A 202 5.72 3.98 -10.56
CA ILE A 202 5.77 5.11 -9.61
C ILE A 202 5.17 4.69 -8.26
N ALA A 203 3.96 4.12 -8.22
CA ALA A 203 3.31 3.77 -6.96
C ALA A 203 4.06 2.69 -6.16
N PRO A 204 4.56 1.59 -6.76
CA PRO A 204 5.38 0.63 -6.04
C PRO A 204 6.71 1.24 -5.58
N LEU A 205 7.41 2.00 -6.43
CA LEU A 205 8.66 2.66 -6.02
C LEU A 205 8.42 3.64 -4.87
N TYR A 206 7.35 4.44 -4.96
CA TYR A 206 6.96 5.39 -3.92
C TYR A 206 6.59 4.66 -2.62
N PHE A 207 5.82 3.57 -2.67
CA PHE A 207 5.50 2.77 -1.48
C PHE A 207 6.76 2.21 -0.82
N MET A 208 7.65 1.61 -1.63
CA MET A 208 8.90 1.03 -1.17
C MET A 208 9.81 2.11 -0.59
N ALA A 209 9.83 3.30 -1.19
CA ALA A 209 10.55 4.43 -0.66
C ALA A 209 9.89 4.95 0.63
N CYS A 210 8.57 5.03 0.75
CA CYS A 210 7.87 5.42 1.98
C CYS A 210 8.13 4.46 3.13
N THR A 211 8.16 3.15 2.88
CA THR A 211 8.59 2.17 3.89
C THR A 211 10.04 2.34 4.33
N ARG A 212 10.86 3.07 3.55
CA ARG A 212 12.22 3.51 3.90
C ARG A 212 12.25 4.93 4.51
N TYR A 213 11.34 5.83 4.12
CA TYR A 213 11.33 7.25 4.47
C TYR A 213 10.85 7.56 5.88
N ASP A 214 10.08 6.67 6.53
CA ASP A 214 9.70 6.80 7.95
C ASP A 214 10.89 6.83 8.94
N ALA A 215 12.13 6.72 8.43
CA ALA A 215 13.35 6.79 9.21
C ALA A 215 14.00 8.18 9.30
N LYS A 216 14.06 9.01 8.23
CA LYS A 216 15.03 10.13 8.21
C LYS A 216 14.74 11.39 7.38
N HIS A 217 13.68 11.48 6.56
CA HIS A 217 13.44 12.70 5.74
C HIS A 217 11.95 13.05 5.58
N ASN A 218 11.64 14.35 5.62
CA ASN A 218 10.30 14.89 5.37
C ASN A 218 9.92 14.68 3.89
N ALA A 219 8.84 13.95 3.62
CA ALA A 219 8.38 13.78 2.24
C ALA A 219 7.72 15.05 1.70
N ILE A 220 7.68 15.18 0.38
CA ILE A 220 6.93 16.25 -0.30
C ILE A 220 5.44 16.12 0.09
N PHE A 221 4.83 17.22 0.53
CA PHE A 221 3.46 17.30 1.07
C PHE A 221 3.22 16.63 2.44
N GLU A 222 4.26 16.30 3.20
CA GLU A 222 4.08 15.86 4.59
C GLU A 222 3.70 17.02 5.51
N ILE A 223 2.68 16.82 6.35
CA ILE A 223 2.32 17.71 7.46
C ILE A 223 2.49 16.89 8.74
N ALA A 224 3.54 17.18 9.50
CA ALA A 224 3.89 16.42 10.70
C ALA A 224 2.68 16.21 11.63
N GLY A 225 2.41 14.96 11.99
CA GLY A 225 1.27 14.57 12.83
C GLY A 225 -0.10 14.62 12.16
N VAL A 226 -0.25 15.21 10.98
CA VAL A 226 -1.53 15.33 10.27
C VAL A 226 -1.55 14.44 9.03
N TRP A 227 -0.60 14.61 8.11
CA TRP A 227 -0.55 13.97 6.81
C TRP A 227 0.82 13.37 6.55
N GLY A 228 0.88 12.07 6.28
CA GLY A 228 2.14 11.33 6.12
C GLY A 228 2.43 10.92 4.68
N PRO A 229 3.67 10.48 4.38
CA PRO A 229 4.03 9.94 3.07
C PRO A 229 3.14 8.78 2.62
N HIS A 230 2.65 7.97 3.56
CA HIS A 230 1.72 6.88 3.26
C HIS A 230 0.37 7.37 2.68
N GLU A 231 -0.11 8.55 3.11
CA GLU A 231 -1.36 9.11 2.57
C GLU A 231 -1.20 9.64 1.15
N ASN A 232 -0.03 10.20 0.81
CA ASN A 232 0.30 10.54 -0.58
C ASN A 232 0.25 9.30 -1.48
N TRP A 233 0.67 8.14 -0.98
CA TRP A 233 0.55 6.89 -1.72
C TRP A 233 -0.92 6.53 -1.96
N HIS A 234 -1.79 6.67 -0.97
CA HIS A 234 -3.23 6.45 -1.16
C HIS A 234 -3.84 7.41 -2.20
N VAL A 235 -3.43 8.68 -2.22
CA VAL A 235 -3.85 9.65 -3.25
C VAL A 235 -3.39 9.20 -4.64
N LEU A 236 -2.15 8.76 -4.78
CA LEU A 236 -1.64 8.24 -6.05
C LEU A 236 -2.43 7.02 -6.54
N ILE A 237 -2.77 6.09 -5.64
CA ILE A 237 -3.61 4.93 -5.97
C ILE A 237 -5.03 5.35 -6.36
N LEU A 238 -5.61 6.35 -5.71
CA LEU A 238 -6.90 6.91 -6.11
C LEU A 238 -6.86 7.47 -7.54
N ILE A 239 -5.81 8.22 -7.89
CA ILE A 239 -5.63 8.73 -9.26
C ILE A 239 -5.59 7.56 -10.27
N VAL A 240 -4.85 6.50 -9.97
CA VAL A 240 -4.81 5.29 -10.82
C VAL A 240 -6.20 4.69 -10.99
N HIS A 241 -6.97 4.52 -9.90
CA HIS A 241 -8.32 3.97 -9.96
C HIS A 241 -9.28 4.85 -10.77
N LEU A 242 -9.16 6.19 -10.68
CA LEU A 242 -9.96 7.12 -11.48
C LEU A 242 -9.60 7.03 -12.97
N LEU A 243 -8.32 6.86 -13.31
CA LEU A 243 -7.88 6.67 -14.71
C LEU A 243 -8.38 5.33 -15.28
N GLN A 244 -8.33 4.24 -14.50
CA GLN A 244 -8.89 2.95 -14.89
C GLN A 244 -10.42 3.03 -15.07
N LEU A 245 -11.12 3.72 -14.16
CA LEU A 245 -12.56 3.96 -14.27
C LEU A 245 -12.89 4.78 -15.51
N LYS A 246 -12.10 5.83 -15.80
CA LYS A 246 -12.24 6.62 -17.03
C LYS A 246 -12.10 5.75 -18.27
N ALA A 247 -11.09 4.89 -18.33
CA ALA A 247 -10.92 3.94 -19.45
C ALA A 247 -12.17 3.06 -19.65
N LEU A 248 -12.74 2.54 -18.55
CA LEU A 248 -13.96 1.74 -18.62
C LEU A 248 -15.17 2.54 -19.10
N ILE A 249 -15.31 3.80 -18.69
CA ILE A 249 -16.42 4.66 -19.14
C ILE A 249 -16.28 4.97 -20.62
N ASP A 250 -15.10 5.43 -21.05
CA ASP A 250 -14.85 5.84 -22.44
C ASP A 250 -15.03 4.66 -23.42
N GLN A 251 -14.57 3.46 -23.07
CA GLN A 251 -14.68 2.27 -23.92
C GLN A 251 -16.10 1.64 -23.95
N ASN A 252 -17.02 2.09 -23.08
CA ASN A 252 -18.39 1.58 -23.02
C ASN A 252 -19.43 2.71 -23.27
N SER A 253 -19.00 3.87 -23.76
CA SER A 253 -19.84 5.00 -24.17
C SER A 253 -19.90 5.08 -25.69
#